data_AF-A0A7J0ALQ1-F1
#
_entry.id   AF-A0A7J0ALQ1-F1
#
_cell.length_a   1.000
_cell.length_b   1.000
_cell.length_c   1.000
_cell.angle_alpha   90.00
_cell.angle_beta   90.00
_cell.angle_gamma   90.00
#
_symmetry.space_group_name_H-M   'P 1'
#
loop_
_entity.id
_entity.type
_entity.pdbx_description
1 polymer ?
#
loop_
_entity_poly.entity_id
_entity_poly.type
_entity_poly.pdbx_seq_one_letter_code
_entity_poly.pdbx_strand_id
1 'polypeptide(L)'
;MNVSSKFYEVNRLGIPIGYNAFATRGTRGHLAELEAELIIAREISGQSIPNLIVYGGGQEIHEFCNRNSLVYIHDFMTEKGGRNG
;
A
#
# COMPACT_ATOMS: atom_id res chain seq x y z
N MET A 1 -3.03 2.09 3.94
CA MET A 1 -3.10 3.00 5.09
C MET A 1 -3.66 4.30 4.54
N ASN A 2 -4.90 4.23 4.02
CA ASN A 2 -5.40 5.19 3.03
C ASN A 2 -5.97 6.46 3.67
N VAL A 3 -5.12 7.19 4.39
CA VAL A 3 -5.46 8.52 4.91
C VAL A 3 -4.40 9.50 4.42
N SER A 4 -4.76 10.78 4.31
CA SER A 4 -3.76 11.81 4.01
C SER A 4 -2.69 11.85 5.10
N SER A 5 -1.44 12.18 4.73
CA SER A 5 -0.28 12.20 5.63
C SER A 5 -0.49 12.93 6.96
N LYS A 6 -1.28 14.02 6.98
CA LYS A 6 -1.65 14.76 8.21
C LYS A 6 -2.40 13.93 9.27
N PHE A 7 -2.92 12.75 8.91
CA PHE A 7 -3.66 11.87 9.81
C PHE A 7 -2.90 10.59 10.18
N TYR A 8 -1.65 10.40 9.75
CA TYR A 8 -0.91 9.16 10.02
C TYR A 8 -0.81 8.84 11.52
N GLU A 9 -0.51 9.83 12.37
CA GLU A 9 -0.42 9.61 13.82
C GLU A 9 -1.77 9.24 14.44
N VAL A 10 -2.85 9.90 14.03
CA VAL A 10 -4.19 9.59 14.54
C VAL A 10 -4.65 8.22 14.06
N ASN A 11 -4.30 7.84 12.83
CA ASN A 11 -4.64 6.55 12.24
C ASN A 11 -3.91 5.36 12.92
N ARG A 12 -2.87 5.63 13.72
CA ARG A 12 -2.18 4.61 14.52
C ARG A 12 -2.89 4.29 15.84
N LEU A 13 -3.79 5.16 16.29
CA LEU A 13 -4.45 4.99 17.58
C LEU A 13 -5.34 3.74 17.57
N GLY A 14 -5.16 2.89 18.59
CA GLY A 14 -5.92 1.65 18.74
C GLY A 14 -5.33 0.44 18.00
N ILE A 15 -4.22 0.60 17.28
CA ILE A 15 -3.50 -0.54 16.70
C ILE A 15 -2.74 -1.28 17.81
N PRO A 16 -2.93 -2.61 17.97
CA PRO A 16 -2.17 -3.39 18.95
C PRO A 16 -0.67 -3.38 18.66
N ILE A 17 0.14 -3.46 19.71
CA ILE A 17 1.59 -3.62 19.60
C ILE A 17 1.90 -4.92 18.84
N GLY A 18 2.78 -4.85 17.84
CA GLY A 18 3.20 -6.00 17.03
C GLY A 18 2.20 -6.41 15.95
N TYR A 19 1.16 -5.60 15.71
CA TYR A 19 0.24 -5.82 14.60
C TYR A 19 0.99 -5.80 13.26
N ASN A 20 0.74 -6.81 12.42
CA ASN A 20 1.49 -7.03 11.18
C ASN A 20 0.56 -7.45 10.04
N ALA A 21 -0.47 -6.65 9.74
CA ALA A 21 -1.36 -6.92 8.61
C ALA A 21 -1.91 -5.61 8.05
N PHE A 22 -1.33 -5.11 6.97
CA PHE A 22 -1.64 -3.80 6.41
C PHE A 22 -2.13 -3.91 4.97
N ALA A 23 -2.96 -2.97 4.55
CA ALA A 23 -3.37 -2.83 3.17
C ALA A 23 -3.31 -1.36 2.75
N THR A 24 -2.85 -1.09 1.53
CA THR A 24 -2.81 0.26 0.96
C THR A 24 -3.01 0.28 -0.55
N ARG A 25 -3.41 1.43 -1.09
CA ARG A 25 -3.56 1.61 -2.54
C ARG A 25 -2.28 2.20 -3.12
N GLY A 26 -1.71 1.52 -4.11
CA GLY A 26 -0.71 2.11 -4.99
C GLY A 26 -1.35 3.15 -5.92
N THR A 27 -0.77 4.35 -5.97
CA THR A 27 -1.20 5.40 -6.91
C THR A 27 -0.02 5.82 -7.78
N ARG A 28 -0.20 5.81 -9.10
CA ARG A 28 0.85 6.17 -10.06
C ARG A 28 1.36 7.58 -9.78
N GLY A 29 2.68 7.75 -9.69
CA GLY A 29 3.31 9.05 -9.38
C GLY A 29 3.30 9.44 -7.90
N HIS A 30 2.76 8.60 -7.01
CA HIS A 30 2.73 8.82 -5.55
C HIS A 30 3.57 7.76 -4.81
N LEU A 31 4.77 7.50 -5.34
CA LEU A 31 5.66 6.48 -4.79
C LEU A 31 6.20 6.88 -3.41
N ALA A 32 6.45 8.17 -3.18
CA ALA A 32 6.94 8.70 -1.92
C ALA A 32 5.95 8.48 -0.77
N GLU A 33 4.65 8.58 -1.04
CA GLU A 33 3.61 8.28 -0.07
C GLU A 33 3.60 6.79 0.29
N LEU A 34 3.73 5.90 -0.70
CA LEU A 34 3.83 4.46 -0.47
C LEU A 34 5.08 4.07 0.33
N GLU A 35 6.19 4.76 0.11
CA GLU A 35 7.41 4.61 0.91
C GLU A 35 7.18 4.99 2.38
N ALA A 36 6.52 6.13 2.62
CA ALA A 36 6.18 6.56 3.97
C ALA A 36 5.24 5.55 4.66
N GLU A 37 4.24 5.03 3.95
CA GLU A 37 3.35 3.98 4.45
C GLU A 37 4.12 2.70 4.81
N LEU A 38 5.08 2.26 3.99
CA LEU A 38 5.93 1.11 4.30
C LEU A 38 6.74 1.32 5.58
N ILE A 39 7.30 2.53 5.79
CA ILE A 39 8.01 2.87 7.03
C ILE A 39 7.08 2.74 8.24
N ILE A 40 5.86 3.29 8.15
CA ILE A 40 4.86 3.20 9.21
C ILE A 40 4.51 1.74 9.53
N ALA A 41 4.32 0.90 8.51
CA ALA A 41 4.04 -0.53 8.70
C ALA A 41 5.19 -1.27 9.40
N ARG A 42 6.45 -0.95 9.07
CA ARG A 42 7.64 -1.49 9.75
C ARG A 42 7.69 -1.08 11.22
N GLU A 43 7.41 0.19 11.51
CA GLU A 43 7.40 0.72 12.89
C GLU A 43 6.32 0.04 13.75
N ILE A 44 5.11 -0.11 13.23
CA ILE A 44 3.99 -0.75 13.95
C ILE A 44 4.25 -2.24 14.18
N SER A 45 4.74 -2.94 13.15
CA SER A 45 4.96 -4.40 13.21
C SER A 45 6.24 -4.81 13.94
N GLY A 46 7.23 -3.92 14.00
CA GLY A 46 8.59 -4.25 14.43
C GLY A 46 9.34 -5.15 13.44
N GLN A 47 8.87 -5.31 12.19
CA GLN A 47 9.48 -6.18 11.19
C GLN A 47 10.10 -5.39 10.04
N SER A 48 11.21 -5.87 9.48
CA SER A 48 11.84 -5.28 8.29
C SER A 48 11.01 -5.51 7.01
N ILE A 49 10.27 -6.62 6.97
CA ILE A 49 9.35 -6.98 5.88
C ILE A 49 7.96 -7.19 6.49
N PRO A 50 7.17 -6.11 6.64
CA PRO A 50 5.82 -6.22 7.18
C PRO A 50 4.91 -6.92 6.17
N ASN A 51 3.85 -7.56 6.66
CA ASN A 51 2.78 -8.07 5.80
C ASN A 51 1.91 -6.89 5.33
N LEU A 52 2.40 -6.21 4.29
CA LEU A 52 1.73 -5.09 3.62
C LEU A 52 1.28 -5.53 2.23
N ILE A 53 -0.03 -5.48 2.02
CA ILE A 53 -0.67 -5.66 0.72
C ILE A 53 -0.80 -4.31 0.04
N VAL A 54 -0.33 -4.21 -1.20
CA VAL A 54 -0.48 -3.02 -2.04
C VAL A 54 -1.32 -3.38 -3.25
N TYR A 55 -2.40 -2.64 -3.51
CA TYR A 55 -3.25 -2.86 -4.67
C TYR A 55 -3.25 -1.66 -5.62
N GLY A 56 -3.15 -1.95 -6.91
CA GLY A 56 -3.21 -0.97 -8.00
C GLY A 56 -1.96 -0.11 -8.18
N GLY A 57 -2.06 0.87 -9.10
CA GLY A 57 -0.97 1.81 -9.39
C GLY A 57 0.02 1.36 -10.46
N GLY A 58 -0.20 0.18 -11.04
CA GLY A 58 0.50 -0.29 -12.25
C GLY A 58 1.96 -0.68 -12.02
N GLN A 59 2.74 -0.64 -13.10
CA GLN A 59 4.08 -1.23 -13.15
C GLN A 59 5.06 -0.61 -12.15
N GLU A 60 5.01 0.71 -11.95
CA GLU A 60 5.89 1.42 -10.99
C GLU A 60 5.71 0.89 -9.56
N ILE A 61 4.45 0.70 -9.14
CA ILE A 61 4.12 0.17 -7.82
C ILE A 61 4.46 -1.32 -7.72
N HIS A 62 4.21 -2.08 -8.78
CA HIS A 62 4.58 -3.49 -8.83
C HIS A 62 6.08 -3.70 -8.61
N GLU A 63 6.92 -2.92 -9.30
CA GLU A 63 8.37 -2.96 -9.12
C GLU A 63 8.81 -2.55 -7.72
N PHE A 64 8.16 -1.53 -7.15
CA PHE A 64 8.41 -1.14 -5.76
C PHE A 64 8.08 -2.27 -4.78
N CYS A 65 6.96 -2.95 -4.96
CA CYS A 65 6.55 -4.08 -4.12
C CYS A 65 7.55 -5.23 -4.24
N ASN A 66 8.00 -5.55 -5.45
CA ASN A 66 8.99 -6.60 -5.69
C ASN A 66 10.33 -6.30 -5.00
N ARG A 67 10.81 -5.04 -5.05
CA ARG A 67 12.06 -4.64 -4.38
C ARG A 67 11.99 -4.71 -2.86
N ASN A 68 10.79 -4.57 -2.28
CA ASN A 68 10.58 -4.52 -0.84
C ASN A 68 9.96 -5.81 -0.28
N SER A 69 9.86 -6.87 -1.08
CA SER A 69 9.23 -8.15 -0.69
C SER A 69 7.79 -7.99 -0.19
N LEU A 70 7.01 -7.13 -0.84
CA LEU A 70 5.61 -6.85 -0.51
C LEU A 70 4.65 -7.61 -1.42
N VAL A 71 3.44 -7.85 -0.93
CA VAL A 71 2.39 -8.47 -1.74
C VAL A 71 1.74 -7.42 -2.63
N TYR A 72 1.89 -7.56 -3.94
CA TYR A 72 1.22 -6.71 -4.93
C TYR A 72 -0.03 -7.41 -5.48
N ILE A 73 -1.15 -6.70 -5.48
CA ILE A 73 -2.39 -7.13 -6.13
C ILE A 73 -2.62 -6.22 -7.33
N HIS A 74 -2.61 -6.82 -8.51
CA HIS A 74 -2.90 -6.09 -9.75
C HIS A 74 -4.33 -5.54 -9.73
N ASP A 75 -4.54 -4.33 -10.25
CA ASP A 75 -5.88 -3.77 -10.45
C ASP A 75 -6.73 -4.77 -11.25
N PHE A 76 -7.88 -5.17 -10.70
CA PHE A 76 -8.94 -5.80 -11.47
C PHE A 76 -9.64 -4.69 -12.26
N MET A 77 -9.22 -4.49 -13.50
CA MET A 77 -9.97 -3.69 -14.45
C MET A 77 -11.23 -4.48 -14.81
N THR A 78 -12.38 -4.17 -14.20
CA THR A 78 -13.66 -4.56 -14.81
C THR A 78 -13.72 -3.86 -16.16
N GLU A 79 -13.72 -4.61 -17.27
CA GLU A 79 -14.06 -4.06 -18.58
C GLU A 79 -15.39 -3.32 -18.44
N LYS A 80 -15.37 -1.99 -18.45
CA LYS A 80 -16.57 -1.24 -18.78
C LYS A 80 -16.81 -1.53 -20.26
N GLY A 81 -17.71 -2.48 -20.52
CA GLY A 81 -18.15 -2.84 -21.86
C GLY A 81 -18.48 -1.58 -22.68
N GLY A 82 -17.98 -1.56 -23.91
CA GLY A 82 -18.14 -0.44 -24.82
C GLY A 82 -17.34 -0.62 -26.10
N ARG A 83 -17.57 -1.73 -26.79
CA ARG A 83 -17.19 -1.90 -28.20
C ARG A 83 -18.06 -0.93 -29.00
N ASN A 84 -17.60 0.30 -29.19
CA ASN A 84 -18.19 1.21 -30.17
C ASN A 84 -17.66 0.79 -31.54
N GLY A 85 -18.60 0.52 -32.44
CA GLY A 85 -18.41 -0.12 -33.75
C GLY A 85 -17.54 0.64 -34.75
#